data_AF-A0AAV2SVB7-F1
#
_entry.id   AF-A0AAV2SVB7-F1
#
_cell.length_a   1.000
_cell.length_b   1.000
_cell.length_c   1.000
_cell.angle_alpha   90.00
_cell.angle_beta   90.00
_cell.angle_gamma   90.00
#
_symmetry.space_group_name_H-M   'P 1'
#
loop_
_entity.id
_entity.type
_entity.pdbx_description
1 polymer ?
#
loop_
_entity_poly.entity_id
_entity_poly.type
_entity_poly.pdbx_seq_one_letter_code
_entity_poly.pdbx_strand_id
1 'polypeptide(L)'
;IDVYNQSKIHVKQDGRHQPEYYGYEPPCPDAEDIAPCVCTYDTVYNAMDLDCSAVESEEQLKQIFKADFPFKNFRKFHIEHNNNLKVLEAGVFNGISFEEIQISSTDLEVVELQA
;
A
#
# COMPACT_ATOMS: atom_id res chain seq x y z
N ILE A 1 19.08 13.59 -5.97
CA ILE A 1 19.84 13.40 -4.72
C ILE A 1 18.81 12.94 -3.71
N ASP A 2 18.63 11.62 -3.60
CA ASP A 2 17.89 11.03 -2.48
C ASP A 2 18.74 11.16 -1.24
N VAL A 3 18.17 11.72 -0.15
CA VAL A 3 18.36 11.20 1.21
C VAL A 3 17.22 11.76 2.07
N TYR A 4 16.27 10.93 2.50
CA TYR A 4 15.84 11.03 3.90
C TYR A 4 16.01 9.69 4.58
N ASN A 5 16.92 9.75 5.55
CA ASN A 5 17.53 8.71 6.34
C ASN A 5 16.56 8.35 7.47
N GLN A 6 16.00 7.14 7.48
CA GLN A 6 15.16 6.68 8.59
C GLN A 6 16.01 5.90 9.59
N SER A 7 16.54 6.63 10.57
CA SER A 7 17.13 6.04 11.78
C SER A 7 16.04 5.33 12.59
N LYS A 8 16.14 4.01 12.71
CA LYS A 8 15.40 3.19 13.70
C LYS A 8 15.71 3.71 15.11
N ILE A 9 14.70 4.19 15.84
CA ILE A 9 14.81 4.44 17.29
C ILE A 9 13.84 3.53 18.03
N HIS A 10 14.37 2.49 18.66
CA HIS A 10 13.65 1.74 19.70
C HIS A 10 13.63 2.58 20.98
N VAL A 11 12.52 3.24 21.28
CA VAL A 11 12.36 3.96 22.56
C VAL A 11 11.76 3.01 23.60
N LYS A 12 12.56 2.64 24.62
CA LYS A 12 12.04 2.12 25.89
C LYS A 12 11.56 3.32 26.73
N GLN A 13 10.29 3.33 27.09
CA GLN A 13 9.63 4.48 27.73
C GLN A 13 10.04 4.65 29.21
N ASP A 14 10.51 5.85 29.55
CA ASP A 14 10.75 6.40 30.89
C ASP A 14 10.14 7.82 30.93
N GLY A 15 8.87 7.89 31.33
CA GLY A 15 8.48 8.64 32.53
C GLY A 15 8.51 10.17 32.65
N ARG A 16 8.92 11.00 31.66
CA ARG A 16 8.81 12.47 31.83
C ARG A 16 8.29 13.23 30.60
N HIS A 17 7.27 14.06 30.86
CA HIS A 17 6.58 14.99 29.96
C HIS A 17 7.51 15.69 28.96
N GLN A 18 7.26 15.49 27.67
CA GLN A 18 7.72 16.33 26.57
C GLN A 18 6.49 16.89 25.83
N PRO A 19 6.56 18.12 25.27
CA PRO A 19 5.46 18.72 24.55
C PRO A 19 5.08 17.82 23.37
N GLU A 20 3.79 17.62 23.19
CA GLU A 20 3.14 16.68 22.28
C GLU A 20 3.80 16.70 20.90
N TYR A 21 4.74 15.77 20.67
CA TYR A 21 5.27 15.48 19.35
C TYR A 21 4.13 14.78 18.63
N TYR A 22 3.35 15.54 17.85
CA TYR A 22 2.33 15.00 16.98
C TYR A 22 2.94 13.84 16.19
N GLY A 23 2.54 12.60 16.52
CA GLY A 23 2.97 11.43 15.80
C GLY A 23 2.46 11.55 14.38
N TYR A 24 3.34 11.96 13.46
CA TYR A 24 3.04 11.92 12.05
C TYR A 24 3.10 10.45 11.63
N GLU A 25 1.95 9.78 11.67
CA GLU A 25 1.83 8.48 11.00
C GLU A 25 2.04 8.72 9.51
N PRO A 26 3.07 8.12 8.89
CA PRO A 26 3.27 8.26 7.47
C PRO A 26 2.02 7.72 6.76
N PRO A 27 1.54 8.40 5.70
CA PRO A 27 0.29 8.02 5.03
C PRO A 27 0.36 6.63 4.37
N CYS A 28 1.56 6.20 3.99
CA CYS A 28 1.81 4.86 3.46
C CYS A 28 2.02 3.82 4.57
N PRO A 29 1.61 2.55 4.33
CA PRO A 29 1.96 1.43 5.20
C PRO A 29 3.49 1.19 5.23
N ASP A 30 3.93 0.32 6.14
CA ASP A 30 5.33 -0.11 6.17
C ASP A 30 5.70 -0.81 4.85
N ALA A 31 6.81 -0.39 4.25
CA ALA A 31 7.22 -0.86 2.93
C ALA A 31 7.62 -2.35 2.92
N GLU A 32 8.10 -2.90 4.04
CA GLU A 32 8.43 -4.32 4.16
C GLU A 32 7.15 -5.16 4.19
N ASP A 33 6.09 -4.67 4.83
CA ASP A 33 4.81 -5.37 4.96
C ASP A 33 4.01 -5.44 3.64
N ILE A 34 4.22 -4.46 2.74
CA ILE A 34 3.52 -4.40 1.45
C ILE A 34 4.38 -4.78 0.24
N ALA A 35 5.64 -5.15 0.43
CA ALA A 35 6.52 -5.52 -0.68
C ALA A 35 5.95 -6.72 -1.48
N PRO A 36 6.02 -6.70 -2.84
CA PRO A 36 6.73 -5.76 -3.68
C PRO A 36 5.89 -4.54 -4.14
N CYS A 37 4.70 -4.32 -3.56
CA CYS A 37 3.95 -3.11 -3.86
C CYS A 37 4.66 -1.87 -3.31
N VAL A 38 4.51 -0.75 -4.00
CA VAL A 38 5.07 0.55 -3.63
C VAL A 38 3.94 1.54 -3.42
N CYS A 39 3.83 2.04 -2.19
CA CYS A 39 2.96 3.16 -1.88
C CYS A 39 3.71 4.48 -2.11
N THR A 40 3.06 5.43 -2.77
CA THR A 40 3.58 6.79 -2.93
C THR A 40 2.56 7.79 -2.41
N TYR A 41 3.04 8.83 -1.75
CA TYR A 41 2.21 9.93 -1.27
C TYR A 41 2.65 11.24 -1.90
N ASP A 42 1.75 11.85 -2.67
CA ASP A 42 1.94 13.15 -3.26
C ASP A 42 1.44 14.23 -2.29
N THR A 43 2.35 15.03 -1.75
CA THR A 43 2.04 16.11 -0.80
C THR A 43 1.33 17.31 -1.43
N VAL A 44 1.44 17.49 -2.75
CA VAL A 44 0.83 18.62 -3.48
C VAL A 44 -0.67 18.35 -3.67
N TYR A 45 -1.01 17.12 -4.06
CA TYR A 45 -2.39 16.71 -4.29
C TYR A 45 -3.03 15.99 -3.11
N ASN A 46 -2.26 15.75 -2.04
CA ASN A 46 -2.67 14.96 -0.87
C ASN A 46 -3.26 13.61 -1.31
N ALA A 47 -2.55 12.92 -2.20
CA ALA A 47 -3.02 11.71 -2.87
C ALA A 47 -2.07 10.53 -2.61
N MET A 48 -2.66 9.35 -2.37
CA MET A 48 -1.91 8.11 -2.18
C MET A 48 -2.19 7.16 -3.32
N ASP A 49 -1.13 6.65 -3.93
CA ASP A 49 -1.20 5.65 -4.99
C ASP A 49 -0.44 4.41 -4.55
N LEU A 50 -0.95 3.24 -4.98
CA LEU A 50 -0.34 1.94 -4.71
C LEU A 50 -0.05 1.24 -6.04
N ASP A 51 1.23 1.03 -6.32
CA ASP A 51 1.69 0.26 -7.48
C ASP A 51 2.01 -1.17 -7.03
N CYS A 52 1.32 -2.15 -7.61
CA CYS A 52 1.50 -3.58 -7.33
C CYS A 52 1.95 -4.36 -8.57
N SER A 53 2.57 -3.68 -9.55
CA SER A 53 2.98 -4.30 -10.82
C SER A 53 3.96 -5.47 -10.66
N ALA A 54 4.73 -5.47 -9.57
CA ALA A 54 5.76 -6.48 -9.29
C ALA A 54 5.25 -7.72 -8.53
N VAL A 55 3.96 -7.83 -8.20
CA VAL A 55 3.46 -9.00 -7.48
C VAL A 55 3.57 -10.29 -8.32
N GLU A 56 3.89 -11.39 -7.65
CA GLU A 56 4.24 -12.67 -8.29
C GLU A 56 3.11 -13.70 -8.22
N SER A 57 2.05 -13.44 -7.46
CA SER A 57 0.88 -14.33 -7.37
C SER A 57 -0.33 -13.64 -6.74
N GLU A 58 -1.53 -14.22 -6.94
CA GLU A 58 -2.76 -13.79 -6.29
C GLU A 58 -2.66 -13.91 -4.76
N GLU A 59 -2.00 -14.97 -4.26
CA GLU A 59 -1.81 -15.15 -2.83
C GLU A 59 -0.93 -14.06 -2.23
N GLN A 60 0.16 -13.66 -2.91
CA GLN A 60 0.98 -12.54 -2.45
C GLN A 60 0.17 -11.23 -2.39
N LEU A 61 -0.65 -10.95 -3.40
CA LEU A 61 -1.52 -9.77 -3.41
C LEU A 61 -2.48 -9.76 -2.21
N LYS A 62 -3.11 -10.90 -1.90
CA LYS A 62 -3.97 -11.02 -0.70
C LYS A 62 -3.21 -10.79 0.60
N GLN A 63 -1.99 -11.30 0.72
CA GLN A 63 -1.19 -11.13 1.94
C GLN A 63 -0.82 -9.67 2.15
N ILE A 64 -0.47 -8.96 1.07
CA ILE A 64 -0.18 -7.51 1.12
C ILE A 64 -1.38 -6.74 1.68
N PHE A 65 -2.60 -7.03 1.23
CA PHE A 65 -3.81 -6.36 1.74
C PHE A 65 -4.24 -6.80 3.16
N LYS A 66 -3.54 -7.74 3.80
CA LYS A 66 -3.68 -8.04 5.24
C LYS A 66 -2.74 -7.21 6.12
N ALA A 67 -1.78 -6.49 5.53
CA ALA A 67 -0.90 -5.59 6.26
C ALA A 67 -1.69 -4.47 6.95
N ASP A 68 -1.01 -3.77 7.88
CA ASP A 68 -1.60 -2.60 8.50
C ASP A 68 -1.46 -1.38 7.58
N PHE A 69 -2.60 -0.89 7.08
CA PHE A 69 -2.69 0.34 6.31
C PHE A 69 -3.20 1.46 7.22
N PRO A 70 -2.37 2.48 7.53
CA PRO A 70 -2.76 3.60 8.39
C PRO A 70 -3.99 4.35 7.86
N PHE A 71 -4.12 4.41 6.53
CA PHE A 71 -5.27 4.98 5.85
C PHE A 71 -5.86 3.97 4.86
N LYS A 72 -7.19 3.97 4.72
CA LYS A 72 -7.92 2.98 3.91
C LYS A 72 -8.39 3.50 2.54
N ASN A 73 -8.23 4.80 2.27
CA ASN A 73 -8.72 5.41 1.03
C ASN A 73 -7.54 5.90 0.21
N PHE A 74 -7.33 5.26 -0.94
CA PHE A 74 -6.28 5.59 -1.88
C PHE A 74 -6.90 6.25 -3.10
N ARG A 75 -6.13 7.12 -3.76
CA ARG A 75 -6.52 7.63 -5.06
C ARG A 75 -6.46 6.51 -6.09
N LYS A 76 -5.32 5.82 -6.20
CA LYS A 76 -5.08 4.89 -7.31
C LYS A 76 -4.50 3.55 -6.88
N PHE A 77 -5.04 2.48 -7.44
CA PHE A 77 -4.39 1.18 -7.51
C PHE A 77 -3.90 0.95 -8.93
N HIS A 78 -2.65 0.51 -9.07
CA HIS A 78 -2.01 0.31 -10.37
C HIS A 78 -1.34 -1.05 -10.49
N ILE A 79 -1.62 -1.77 -11.58
CA ILE A 79 -0.86 -2.92 -12.03
C ILE A 79 -0.58 -2.77 -13.53
N GLU A 80 0.69 -2.77 -13.90
CA GLU A 80 1.15 -2.73 -15.28
C GLU A 80 2.14 -3.86 -15.58
N HIS A 81 2.11 -4.40 -16.80
CA HIS A 81 3.10 -5.39 -17.26
C HIS A 81 3.21 -6.64 -16.37
N ASN A 82 2.14 -6.99 -15.65
CA ASN A 82 2.08 -8.16 -14.78
C ASN A 82 1.41 -9.35 -15.47
N ASN A 83 2.15 -10.43 -15.66
CA ASN A 83 1.63 -11.66 -16.28
C ASN A 83 1.43 -12.80 -15.27
N ASN A 84 1.62 -12.51 -13.99
CA ASN A 84 1.53 -13.48 -12.90
C ASN A 84 0.13 -13.55 -12.30
N LEU A 85 -0.62 -12.44 -12.36
CA LEU A 85 -2.00 -12.37 -11.89
C LEU A 85 -2.97 -12.71 -13.02
N LYS A 86 -3.75 -13.77 -12.81
CA LYS A 86 -4.84 -14.20 -13.70
C LYS A 86 -6.21 -13.86 -13.13
N VAL A 87 -6.32 -13.82 -11.80
CA VAL A 87 -7.59 -13.53 -11.11
C VAL A 87 -7.43 -12.38 -10.13
N LEU A 88 -8.33 -11.41 -10.19
CA LEU A 88 -8.53 -10.42 -9.15
C LEU A 88 -9.74 -10.85 -8.32
N GLU A 89 -9.48 -11.47 -7.17
CA GLU A 89 -10.52 -12.06 -6.33
C GLU A 89 -11.41 -11.03 -5.64
N ALA A 90 -12.65 -11.41 -5.40
CA ALA A 90 -13.62 -10.56 -4.74
C ALA A 90 -13.15 -10.25 -3.31
N GLY A 91 -12.96 -8.97 -2.99
CA GLY A 91 -12.56 -8.54 -1.65
C GLY A 91 -11.07 -8.63 -1.36
N VAL A 92 -10.24 -8.86 -2.37
CA VAL A 92 -8.78 -8.86 -2.24
C VAL A 92 -8.23 -7.62 -1.53
N PHE A 93 -8.88 -6.46 -1.68
CA PHE A 93 -8.47 -5.20 -1.06
C PHE A 93 -8.75 -5.10 0.44
N ASN A 94 -9.47 -6.05 1.05
CA ASN A 94 -9.65 -6.15 2.51
C ASN A 94 -10.08 -4.83 3.19
N GLY A 95 -11.04 -4.12 2.58
CA GLY A 95 -11.57 -2.85 3.10
C GLY A 95 -10.75 -1.61 2.73
N ILE A 96 -9.67 -1.75 1.95
CA ILE A 96 -9.02 -0.64 1.25
C ILE A 96 -9.87 -0.25 0.04
N SER A 97 -10.05 1.04 -0.17
CA SER A 97 -10.80 1.60 -1.29
C SER A 97 -9.89 2.44 -2.19
N PHE A 98 -10.26 2.50 -3.47
CA PHE A 98 -9.55 3.24 -4.51
C PHE A 98 -10.54 4.08 -5.30
N GLU A 99 -10.17 5.34 -5.61
CA GLU A 99 -10.93 6.17 -6.54
C GLU A 99 -10.78 5.66 -7.99
N GLU A 100 -9.58 5.16 -8.33
CA GLU A 100 -9.22 4.64 -9.63
C GLU A 100 -8.49 3.29 -9.49
N ILE A 101 -8.91 2.30 -10.30
CA ILE A 101 -8.21 1.03 -10.49
C ILE A 101 -7.73 0.99 -11.94
N GLN A 102 -6.43 1.01 -12.15
CA GLN A 102 -5.81 0.86 -13.47
C GLN A 102 -5.06 -0.46 -13.54
N ILE A 103 -5.48 -1.32 -14.47
CA ILE A 103 -4.81 -2.57 -14.79
C ILE A 103 -4.59 -2.60 -16.30
N SER A 104 -3.34 -2.64 -16.75
CA SER A 104 -3.00 -2.59 -18.17
C SER A 104 -1.81 -3.48 -18.52
N SER A 105 -1.80 -3.98 -19.77
CA SER A 105 -0.72 -4.85 -20.26
C SER A 105 -0.47 -6.07 -19.35
N THR A 106 -1.54 -6.68 -18.84
CA THR A 106 -1.51 -7.86 -17.99
C THR A 106 -2.14 -9.06 -18.69
N ASP A 107 -1.92 -10.25 -18.13
CA ASP A 107 -2.66 -11.46 -18.50
C ASP A 107 -3.88 -11.70 -17.57
N LEU A 108 -4.46 -10.66 -16.99
CA LEU A 108 -5.62 -10.79 -16.12
C LEU A 108 -6.82 -11.32 -16.92
N GLU A 109 -7.41 -12.43 -16.47
CA GLU A 109 -8.51 -13.10 -17.17
C GLU A 109 -9.85 -12.87 -16.47
N VAL A 110 -9.85 -12.84 -15.14
CA VAL A 110 -11.07 -12.79 -14.33
C VAL A 110 -10.98 -11.67 -13.29
N VAL A 111 -12.04 -10.88 -13.20
CA VAL A 111 -12.29 -9.98 -12.07
C VAL A 111 -13.57 -10.46 -11.39
N GLU A 112 -13.45 -10.89 -10.15
CA GLU A 112 -14.59 -11.36 -9.37
C GLU A 112 -15.30 -10.17 -8.71
N LEU A 113 -16.63 -10.13 -8.85
CA LEU A 113 -17.45 -9.12 -8.21
C LEU A 113 -17.85 -9.59 -6.81
N GLN A 114 -17.83 -8.67 -5.84
CA GLN A 114 -18.39 -8.94 -4.52
C GLN A 114 -19.90 -9.24 -4.67
N ALA A 115 -20.34 -10.36 -4.10
CA ALA A 115 -21.74 -10.82 -4.12
C ALA A 115 -22.57 -10.20 -2.99
#